data_AF-A0AA43CPF0-F1
#
_entry.id   AF-A0AA43CPF0-F1
#
_cell.length_a   1.000
_cell.length_b   1.000
_cell.length_c   1.000
_cell.angle_alpha   90.00
_cell.angle_beta   90.00
_cell.angle_gamma   90.00
#
_symmetry.space_group_name_H-M   'P 1'
#
loop_
_entity.id
_entity.type
_entity.pdbx_description
1 polymer ?
#
loop_
_entity_poly.entity_id
_entity_poly.type
_entity_poly.pdbx_seq_one_letter_code
_entity_poly.pdbx_strand_id
1 'polypeptide(L)'
;MRQLTNACFRAVQVLALILLISSKGIAIDLIVSGTVQIDTAVTYDNIVVNNDGTLIANGEITSLGKMHIISGGVVSHSSYPTNSGSGLQINVTDSLIVDGDIYVSGYGLRGANGSGSAHGSRGEAYDATGTSVVAGSTGDAGGSYGGIAQGGSNASYGVIENPSHFGSGGSGCRNGGNGGGLATISAGTMVLVGTIQADGTTQGDACAGGGGAGGGSGGGVRIACGTLTGPGSIYARGGNGRNQYPTAGGGGRVAVYYSDISGFDQTHIYVRGGATRPGSAGTIYFKDSTETYGEVVINNGGYNASPTTSFKTGLTSFKKLTVREWGEFSLVSSDVPSFTVEDPVLIASSGRLTLSSGVMMDVTNPTGFDVEVQSSGYLILNNGSVLNANSLRIAGGYVNDYIGLSYPVASDFELSGGALTVIGNSTFSIASFDTTNFKSGSVSIRLGSRMDVAANRLTVGNGVYIYKDGQFGASDTVNTIEVLSGGQLRHHSYPTNNGPGLRVNVTDSLIIDGTIYLTGYGLRGANGSGSAHGSRGEAYDATGTSVVAGSTGDAGGSYGG
;
A
#
# COMPACT_ATOMS: atom_id res chain seq x y z
N MET A 1 14.49 38.39 67.47
CA MET A 1 15.12 38.39 66.13
C MET A 1 15.45 36.96 65.75
N ARG A 2 14.81 36.46 64.66
CA ARG A 2 15.16 35.29 63.82
C ARG A 2 15.22 33.93 64.53
N GLN A 3 14.16 33.13 64.61
CA GLN A 3 13.32 32.47 63.58
C GLN A 3 14.05 31.41 62.72
N LEU A 4 13.52 30.18 62.81
CA LEU A 4 13.37 29.13 61.77
C LEU A 4 14.44 28.02 61.67
N THR A 5 14.31 27.05 62.57
CA THR A 5 14.41 25.61 62.28
C THR A 5 13.24 25.16 61.40
N ASN A 6 13.51 24.75 60.15
CA ASN A 6 12.72 23.78 59.36
C ASN A 6 13.33 23.60 57.95
N ALA A 7 14.05 22.49 57.75
CA ALA A 7 14.33 21.87 56.45
C ALA A 7 14.70 20.40 56.75
N CYS A 8 13.73 19.55 57.07
CA CYS A 8 12.96 18.74 56.12
C CYS A 8 13.85 17.72 55.38
N PHE A 9 13.87 16.52 55.96
CA PHE A 9 14.05 15.22 55.33
C PHE A 9 13.71 15.21 53.82
N ARG A 10 14.72 14.98 52.96
CA ARG A 10 14.64 14.14 51.74
C ARG A 10 15.97 14.21 50.99
N ALA A 11 16.91 13.36 51.39
CA ALA A 11 18.07 12.99 50.58
C ALA A 11 18.34 11.50 50.81
N VAL A 12 17.44 10.66 50.31
CA VAL A 12 17.78 9.27 49.96
C VAL A 12 17.73 9.24 48.44
N GLN A 13 18.80 9.72 47.81
CA GLN A 13 19.11 9.35 46.45
C GLN A 13 19.52 7.87 46.50
N VAL A 14 18.66 7.01 45.95
CA VAL A 14 19.02 5.63 45.64
C VAL A 14 20.13 5.71 44.60
N LEU A 15 21.37 5.51 45.07
CA LEU A 15 22.56 5.38 44.27
C LEU A 15 22.41 4.07 43.49
N ALA A 16 22.02 4.15 42.22
CA ALA A 16 22.15 3.02 41.30
C ALA A 16 23.64 2.66 41.25
N LEU A 17 23.98 1.47 41.75
CA LEU A 17 25.33 0.93 41.70
C LEU A 17 25.66 0.60 40.25
N ILE A 18 26.20 1.58 39.52
CA ILE A 18 26.79 1.38 38.19
C ILE A 18 28.15 0.72 38.42
N LEU A 19 28.22 -0.59 38.26
CA LEU A 19 29.49 -1.32 38.22
C LEU A 19 30.11 -1.13 36.82
N LEU A 20 30.90 -0.06 36.66
CA LEU A 20 31.81 0.11 35.52
C LEU A 20 33.02 -0.81 35.70
N ILE A 21 33.17 -1.85 34.88
CA ILE A 21 34.43 -2.62 34.80
C ILE A 21 34.86 -2.84 33.34
N SER A 22 36.04 -2.28 33.07
CA SER A 22 37.09 -2.59 32.09
C SER A 22 36.84 -3.63 30.97
N SER A 23 37.25 -3.20 29.78
CA SER A 23 37.55 -3.99 28.59
C SER A 23 38.29 -5.30 28.88
N LYS A 24 37.77 -6.38 28.29
CA LYS A 24 38.26 -7.78 28.25
C LYS A 24 37.86 -8.67 29.43
N GLY A 25 36.71 -9.35 29.25
CA GLY A 25 36.68 -10.80 29.40
C GLY A 25 35.99 -11.40 30.64
N ILE A 26 34.80 -10.92 31.03
CA ILE A 26 33.72 -11.74 31.62
C ILE A 26 32.41 -11.05 31.21
N ALA A 27 31.61 -11.66 30.32
CA ALA A 27 30.25 -11.16 30.12
C ALA A 27 29.48 -11.40 31.43
N ILE A 28 28.77 -10.37 31.91
CA ILE A 28 27.99 -10.41 33.15
C ILE A 28 26.52 -10.18 32.81
N ASP A 29 25.60 -10.51 33.71
CA ASP A 29 24.20 -10.17 33.54
C ASP A 29 23.95 -8.66 33.73
N LEU A 30 23.09 -8.07 32.90
CA LEU A 30 22.58 -6.71 33.06
C LEU A 30 21.13 -6.75 33.59
N ILE A 31 20.88 -6.08 34.72
CA ILE A 31 19.54 -5.89 35.28
C ILE A 31 19.20 -4.39 35.31
N VAL A 32 18.19 -3.99 34.54
CA VAL A 32 17.75 -2.60 34.40
C VAL A 32 16.48 -2.38 35.23
N SER A 33 16.58 -1.60 36.31
CA SER A 33 15.44 -1.26 37.21
C SER A 33 15.11 0.24 37.27
N GLY A 34 15.72 1.02 36.38
CA GLY A 34 15.51 2.45 36.18
C GLY A 34 16.07 2.82 34.80
N THR A 35 16.49 4.07 34.58
CA THR A 35 17.10 4.44 33.30
C THR A 35 18.59 4.06 33.23
N VAL A 36 18.96 3.24 32.25
CA VAL A 36 20.36 2.91 31.92
C VAL A 36 20.60 3.31 30.47
N GLN A 37 21.68 4.05 30.21
CA GLN A 37 22.09 4.42 28.86
C GLN A 37 23.40 3.75 28.49
N ILE A 38 23.47 3.20 27.28
CA ILE A 38 24.63 2.51 26.73
C ILE A 38 24.97 3.14 25.38
N ASP A 39 26.09 3.86 25.34
CA ASP A 39 26.48 4.66 24.18
C ASP A 39 27.43 3.94 23.20
N THR A 40 28.00 2.81 23.61
CA THR A 40 28.95 2.04 22.81
C THR A 40 28.57 0.57 22.79
N ALA A 41 29.02 -0.16 21.77
CA ALA A 41 28.76 -1.59 21.66
C ALA A 41 29.22 -2.36 22.91
N VAL A 42 28.38 -3.26 23.42
CA VAL A 42 28.66 -4.02 24.65
C VAL A 42 27.98 -5.40 24.60
N THR A 43 28.60 -6.37 25.27
CA THR A 43 28.12 -7.74 25.38
C THR A 43 27.87 -8.11 26.84
N TYR A 44 26.72 -8.72 27.11
CA TYR A 44 26.29 -9.26 28.40
C TYR A 44 25.95 -10.74 28.27
N ASP A 45 25.96 -11.47 29.39
CA ASP A 45 25.52 -12.87 29.43
C ASP A 45 24.01 -12.92 29.25
N ASN A 46 23.25 -12.31 30.16
CA ASN A 46 21.81 -12.12 30.03
C ASN A 46 21.44 -10.65 30.26
N ILE A 47 20.30 -10.23 29.74
CA ILE A 47 19.77 -8.88 29.95
C ILE A 47 18.33 -8.97 30.44
N VAL A 48 18.02 -8.31 31.55
CA VAL A 48 16.66 -8.20 32.07
C VAL A 48 16.33 -6.72 32.24
N VAL A 49 15.23 -6.29 31.60
CA VAL A 49 14.65 -4.96 31.79
C VAL A 49 13.37 -5.13 32.58
N ASN A 50 13.38 -4.67 33.84
CA ASN A 50 12.25 -4.80 34.77
C ASN A 50 11.11 -3.85 34.41
N ASN A 51 9.95 -4.00 35.07
CA ASN A 51 8.69 -3.27 34.79
C ASN A 51 8.77 -1.74 34.78
N ASP A 52 9.79 -1.14 35.39
CA ASP A 52 10.02 0.31 35.37
C ASP A 52 11.42 0.67 34.84
N GLY A 53 12.09 -0.31 34.23
CA GLY A 53 13.42 -0.17 33.64
C GLY A 53 13.33 0.42 32.24
N THR A 54 14.19 1.38 31.94
CA THR A 54 14.37 1.94 30.60
C THR A 54 15.82 1.77 30.16
N LEU A 55 16.05 0.93 29.16
CA LEU A 55 17.35 0.75 28.54
C LEU A 55 17.44 1.61 27.27
N ILE A 56 18.31 2.62 27.27
CA ILE A 56 18.60 3.48 26.11
C ILE A 56 19.89 2.99 25.48
N ALA A 57 19.79 2.26 24.38
CA ALA A 57 20.87 1.67 23.62
C ALA A 57 21.20 2.52 22.39
N ASN A 58 22.27 3.32 22.47
CA ASN A 58 22.82 4.04 21.33
C ASN A 58 23.93 3.26 20.61
N GLY A 59 24.61 2.36 21.32
CA GLY A 59 25.48 1.34 20.74
C GLY A 59 24.78 -0.02 20.63
N GLU A 60 25.34 -0.94 19.84
CA GLU A 60 24.84 -2.32 19.73
C GLU A 60 24.88 -3.02 21.10
N ILE A 61 23.76 -3.64 21.48
CA ILE A 61 23.68 -4.46 22.68
C ILE A 61 23.61 -5.93 22.28
N THR A 62 24.58 -6.71 22.75
CA THR A 62 24.62 -8.16 22.56
C THR A 62 24.30 -8.90 23.86
N SER A 63 23.37 -9.85 23.83
CA SER A 63 23.10 -10.83 24.89
C SER A 63 23.49 -12.22 24.40
N LEU A 64 24.40 -12.90 25.11
CA LEU A 64 24.83 -14.26 24.75
C LEU A 64 23.78 -15.33 25.10
N GLY A 65 23.02 -15.10 26.16
CA GLY A 65 21.88 -15.89 26.60
C GLY A 65 20.57 -15.16 26.35
N LYS A 66 19.73 -15.08 27.38
CA LYS A 66 18.38 -14.55 27.31
C LYS A 66 18.34 -13.04 27.50
N MET A 67 17.55 -12.35 26.67
CA MET A 67 17.10 -10.99 26.93
C MET A 67 15.60 -10.99 27.25
N HIS A 68 15.20 -10.44 28.40
CA HIS A 68 13.81 -10.32 28.82
C HIS A 68 13.45 -8.86 29.07
N ILE A 69 12.57 -8.32 28.24
CA ILE A 69 11.90 -7.04 28.50
C ILE A 69 10.59 -7.39 29.19
N ILE A 70 10.56 -7.29 30.52
CA ILE A 70 9.38 -7.59 31.33
C ILE A 70 8.30 -6.55 31.02
N SER A 71 7.02 -6.91 31.17
CA SER A 71 5.90 -5.98 31.03
C SER A 71 6.18 -4.68 31.81
N GLY A 72 5.96 -3.53 31.17
CA GLY A 72 6.31 -2.19 31.67
C GLY A 72 7.74 -1.73 31.38
N GLY A 73 8.68 -2.67 31.18
CA GLY A 73 10.05 -2.38 30.77
C GLY A 73 10.14 -1.86 29.34
N VAL A 74 11.08 -0.94 29.09
CA VAL A 74 11.27 -0.29 27.80
C VAL A 74 12.71 -0.41 27.32
N VAL A 75 12.89 -0.82 26.06
CA VAL A 75 14.16 -0.72 25.35
C VAL A 75 14.01 0.27 24.19
N SER A 76 14.96 1.18 24.06
CA SER A 76 14.91 2.30 23.12
C SER A 76 16.31 2.71 22.68
N HIS A 77 16.43 3.65 21.74
CA HIS A 77 17.63 4.45 21.51
C HIS A 77 17.36 5.94 21.80
N SER A 78 18.37 6.80 21.83
CA SER A 78 18.17 8.26 21.89
C SER A 78 17.70 8.80 20.54
N SER A 79 16.78 9.77 20.54
CA SER A 79 16.26 10.38 19.30
C SER A 79 17.36 10.97 18.41
N TYR A 80 17.16 10.92 17.09
CA TYR A 80 18.01 11.63 16.13
C TYR A 80 18.17 13.12 16.51
N PRO A 81 19.38 13.71 16.37
CA PRO A 81 20.61 13.18 15.80
C PRO A 81 21.56 12.56 16.82
N THR A 82 21.16 12.43 18.10
CA THR A 82 22.03 11.86 19.14
C THR A 82 22.42 10.43 18.79
N ASN A 83 21.50 9.63 18.22
CA ASN A 83 21.81 8.39 17.52
C ASN A 83 21.59 8.59 16.01
N SER A 84 22.60 9.10 15.31
CA SER A 84 22.46 9.65 13.95
C SER A 84 22.66 8.66 12.80
N GLY A 85 22.95 7.37 13.05
CA GLY A 85 23.25 6.45 11.94
C GLY A 85 22.88 4.98 12.09
N SER A 86 22.65 4.49 13.31
CA SER A 86 22.54 3.05 13.56
C SER A 86 21.19 2.62 14.13
N GLY A 87 20.43 3.55 14.72
CA GLY A 87 19.20 3.24 15.42
C GLY A 87 19.45 2.33 16.62
N LEU A 88 18.40 1.64 17.06
CA LEU A 88 18.49 0.60 18.07
C LEU A 88 19.01 -0.69 17.42
N GLN A 89 20.09 -1.25 17.96
CA GLN A 89 20.66 -2.53 17.51
C GLN A 89 20.70 -3.52 18.67
N ILE A 90 19.94 -4.60 18.53
CA ILE A 90 19.81 -5.67 19.53
C ILE A 90 20.24 -6.98 18.88
N ASN A 91 21.17 -7.69 19.53
CA ASN A 91 21.64 -9.00 19.09
C ASN A 91 21.56 -10.00 20.25
N VAL A 92 20.63 -10.94 20.19
CA VAL A 92 20.39 -11.94 21.25
C VAL A 92 20.68 -13.32 20.68
N THR A 93 21.70 -14.00 21.20
CA THR A 93 22.12 -15.28 20.61
C THR A 93 21.10 -16.39 20.89
N ASP A 94 20.48 -16.39 22.07
CA ASP A 94 19.50 -17.41 22.47
C ASP A 94 18.04 -16.90 22.33
N SER A 95 17.44 -16.33 23.38
CA SER A 95 16.01 -16.00 23.39
C SER A 95 15.74 -14.55 23.78
N LEU A 96 14.99 -13.83 22.94
CA LEU A 96 14.44 -12.51 23.21
C LEU A 96 12.96 -12.62 23.56
N ILE A 97 12.60 -12.29 24.79
CA ILE A 97 11.21 -12.21 25.26
C ILE A 97 10.84 -10.75 25.48
N VAL A 98 9.82 -10.27 24.76
CA VAL A 98 9.32 -8.90 24.83
C VAL A 98 7.89 -8.92 25.39
N ASP A 99 7.76 -8.83 26.71
CA ASP A 99 6.49 -8.59 27.41
C ASP A 99 6.19 -7.09 27.57
N GLY A 100 7.24 -6.27 27.63
CA GLY A 100 7.20 -4.80 27.61
C GLY A 100 7.29 -4.24 26.19
N ASP A 101 8.04 -3.15 26.04
CA ASP A 101 8.10 -2.41 24.77
C ASP A 101 9.52 -2.24 24.23
N ILE A 102 9.65 -2.42 22.92
CA ILE A 102 10.73 -1.81 22.14
C ILE A 102 10.16 -0.54 21.52
N TYR A 103 10.56 0.63 22.03
CA TYR A 103 9.93 1.90 21.70
C TYR A 103 10.91 2.86 21.03
N VAL A 104 10.67 3.17 19.76
CA VAL A 104 11.46 4.13 18.95
C VAL A 104 10.55 5.08 18.16
N SER A 105 9.29 5.24 18.56
CA SER A 105 8.34 6.14 17.89
C SER A 105 8.76 7.61 18.01
N GLY A 106 8.79 8.32 16.88
CA GLY A 106 9.21 9.72 16.79
C GLY A 106 10.70 9.99 16.94
N TYR A 107 11.53 8.94 16.95
CA TYR A 107 12.97 9.04 17.22
C TYR A 107 13.81 9.15 15.95
N GLY A 108 13.15 9.20 14.78
CA GLY A 108 13.76 9.45 13.48
C GLY A 108 13.95 10.93 13.18
N LEU A 109 14.04 11.26 11.89
CA LEU A 109 14.37 12.61 11.42
C LEU A 109 13.34 13.65 11.89
N ARG A 110 13.80 14.87 12.13
CA ARG A 110 13.00 15.91 12.79
C ARG A 110 11.96 16.50 11.84
N GLY A 111 10.77 16.74 12.37
CA GLY A 111 9.76 17.55 11.71
C GLY A 111 10.15 19.03 11.64
N ALA A 112 9.39 19.77 10.83
CA ALA A 112 9.54 21.21 10.69
C ALA A 112 9.61 21.94 12.02
N ASN A 113 10.46 22.96 12.14
CA ASN A 113 10.61 23.82 13.32
C ASN A 113 10.85 23.09 14.67
N GLY A 114 11.04 21.76 14.65
CA GLY A 114 11.49 21.01 15.81
C GLY A 114 12.83 21.57 16.28
N SER A 115 13.05 21.59 17.60
CA SER A 115 14.24 22.17 18.23
C SER A 115 15.53 21.62 17.60
N GLY A 116 16.12 22.39 16.68
CA GLY A 116 17.37 22.07 16.00
C GLY A 116 17.28 21.56 14.56
N SER A 117 16.12 21.48 13.90
CA SER A 117 16.10 21.15 12.45
C SER A 117 16.82 22.23 11.64
N ALA A 118 17.78 21.83 10.79
CA ALA A 118 18.53 22.74 9.92
C ALA A 118 17.70 23.27 8.73
N HIS A 119 16.49 22.75 8.53
CA HIS A 119 15.67 22.97 7.34
C HIS A 119 14.35 23.71 7.63
N GLY A 120 14.22 24.30 8.82
CA GLY A 120 13.11 25.18 9.18
C GLY A 120 11.75 24.53 8.99
N SER A 121 10.87 25.16 8.20
CA SER A 121 9.49 24.70 7.95
C SER A 121 9.37 23.43 7.10
N ARG A 122 10.48 22.89 6.58
CA ARG A 122 10.46 21.72 5.68
C ARG A 122 10.67 20.39 6.40
N GLY A 123 11.19 20.43 7.62
CA GLY A 123 11.65 19.21 8.31
C GLY A 123 12.80 18.53 7.56
N GLU A 124 13.14 17.33 8.01
CA GLU A 124 14.26 16.53 7.51
C GLU A 124 13.79 15.25 6.83
N ALA A 125 14.43 14.91 5.72
CA ALA A 125 14.26 13.63 5.04
C ALA A 125 15.63 13.16 4.51
N TYR A 126 15.78 11.88 4.22
CA TYR A 126 16.87 11.45 3.37
C TYR A 126 16.58 11.84 1.91
N ASP A 127 17.65 12.05 1.13
CA ASP A 127 17.55 12.15 -0.32
C ASP A 127 17.06 10.83 -0.95
N ALA A 128 16.80 10.85 -2.26
CA ALA A 128 16.30 9.68 -2.97
C ALA A 128 17.27 8.46 -2.94
N THR A 129 18.57 8.70 -2.69
CA THR A 129 19.61 7.66 -2.56
C THR A 129 19.74 7.12 -1.13
N GLY A 130 19.11 7.78 -0.14
CA GLY A 130 19.22 7.39 1.27
C GLY A 130 20.50 7.86 1.96
N THR A 131 21.37 8.63 1.28
CA THR A 131 22.74 8.85 1.78
C THR A 131 22.88 10.11 2.64
N SER A 132 22.18 11.20 2.27
CA SER A 132 22.30 12.48 2.94
C SER A 132 20.96 12.94 3.50
N VAL A 133 20.98 13.56 4.69
CA VAL A 133 19.84 14.29 5.22
C VAL A 133 19.72 15.62 4.49
N VAL A 134 18.55 15.87 3.92
CA VAL A 134 18.20 17.05 3.13
C VAL A 134 16.90 17.67 3.64
N ALA A 135 16.55 18.83 3.10
CA ALA A 135 15.25 19.45 3.38
C ALA A 135 14.12 18.52 2.92
N GLY A 136 13.20 18.24 3.84
CA GLY A 136 12.09 17.33 3.61
C GLY A 136 10.94 17.94 2.80
N SER A 137 9.73 17.60 3.24
CA SER A 137 8.46 18.03 2.66
C SER A 137 8.31 19.55 2.60
N THR A 138 7.34 20.04 1.83
CA THR A 138 7.03 21.48 1.71
C THR A 138 5.56 21.74 2.02
N GLY A 139 5.24 22.97 2.43
CA GLY A 139 3.90 23.32 2.87
C GLY A 139 3.51 22.53 4.13
N ASP A 140 2.26 22.08 4.19
CA ASP A 140 1.70 21.35 5.33
C ASP A 140 1.69 19.82 5.09
N ALA A 141 2.66 19.32 4.32
CA ALA A 141 2.77 17.90 3.99
C ALA A 141 3.36 17.04 5.10
N GLY A 142 2.87 15.80 5.22
CA GLY A 142 3.51 14.76 6.00
C GLY A 142 4.85 14.32 5.42
N GLY A 143 5.63 13.63 6.24
CA GLY A 143 6.86 12.96 5.80
C GLY A 143 6.54 11.69 5.01
N SER A 144 7.38 11.38 4.02
CA SER A 144 7.36 10.11 3.27
C SER A 144 8.56 9.23 3.62
N TYR A 145 8.34 7.91 3.75
CA TYR A 145 9.41 6.90 3.83
C TYR A 145 9.05 5.68 2.96
N GLY A 146 8.40 4.66 3.53
CA GLY A 146 7.88 3.51 2.78
C GLY A 146 6.63 3.87 1.97
N GLY A 147 5.69 4.54 2.64
CA GLY A 147 4.54 5.18 2.02
C GLY A 147 4.80 6.65 1.67
N ILE A 148 4.13 7.14 0.63
CA ILE A 148 4.14 8.55 0.27
C ILE A 148 3.01 9.30 0.98
N ALA A 149 3.35 10.44 1.57
CA ALA A 149 2.40 11.41 2.12
C ALA A 149 1.82 12.31 1.03
N GLN A 150 0.66 12.93 1.29
CA GLN A 150 0.05 13.87 0.35
C GLN A 150 0.73 15.26 0.41
N GLY A 151 0.65 16.04 -0.67
CA GLY A 151 0.77 17.51 -0.61
C GLY A 151 2.16 18.13 -0.75
N GLY A 152 3.01 17.68 -1.66
CA GLY A 152 4.37 18.23 -1.82
C GLY A 152 5.37 17.64 -0.83
N SER A 153 5.20 16.36 -0.52
CA SER A 153 6.07 15.59 0.36
C SER A 153 7.46 15.35 -0.24
N ASN A 154 8.41 14.93 0.60
CA ASN A 154 9.69 14.39 0.12
C ASN A 154 9.51 13.10 -0.70
N ALA A 155 10.55 12.73 -1.47
CA ALA A 155 10.63 11.43 -2.14
C ALA A 155 10.81 10.29 -1.12
N SER A 156 10.30 9.10 -1.42
CA SER A 156 10.59 7.88 -0.67
C SER A 156 12.06 7.49 -0.77
N TYR A 157 12.53 6.71 0.19
CA TYR A 157 13.89 6.17 0.25
C TYR A 157 13.90 4.83 1.01
N GLY A 158 15.08 4.20 1.05
CA GLY A 158 15.29 2.87 1.61
C GLY A 158 14.68 1.75 0.76
N VAL A 159 15.27 0.57 0.83
CA VAL A 159 14.78 -0.63 0.14
C VAL A 159 13.86 -1.45 1.05
N ILE A 160 12.92 -2.19 0.45
CA ILE A 160 11.89 -2.97 1.18
C ILE A 160 12.49 -4.11 2.01
N GLU A 161 13.50 -4.78 1.47
CA GLU A 161 14.10 -5.97 2.07
C GLU A 161 15.04 -5.63 3.22
N ASN A 162 15.62 -4.42 3.22
CA ASN A 162 16.56 -3.98 4.24
C ASN A 162 16.25 -2.55 4.72
N PRO A 163 15.27 -2.38 5.62
CA PRO A 163 14.96 -1.08 6.18
C PRO A 163 16.09 -0.63 7.12
N SER A 164 16.90 0.31 6.64
CA SER A 164 18.10 0.82 7.34
C SER A 164 18.08 2.33 7.58
N HIS A 165 16.94 2.98 7.41
CA HIS A 165 16.82 4.43 7.51
C HIS A 165 15.74 4.82 8.52
N PHE A 166 15.95 5.93 9.21
CA PHE A 166 14.93 6.59 10.01
C PHE A 166 13.78 7.11 9.14
N GLY A 167 12.59 7.23 9.71
CA GLY A 167 11.48 7.95 9.07
C GLY A 167 11.78 9.45 8.95
N SER A 168 11.15 10.09 7.97
CA SER A 168 11.21 11.53 7.70
C SER A 168 10.28 12.33 8.60
N GLY A 169 10.67 13.57 8.86
CA GLY A 169 9.82 14.57 9.49
C GLY A 169 8.79 15.17 8.53
N GLY A 170 7.62 15.52 9.06
CA GLY A 170 6.61 16.30 8.35
C GLY A 170 6.98 17.78 8.27
N SER A 171 6.49 18.46 7.24
CA SER A 171 6.66 19.91 7.07
C SER A 171 5.54 20.69 7.74
N GLY A 172 5.73 22.00 7.92
CA GLY A 172 4.69 22.86 8.46
C GLY A 172 5.18 24.24 8.89
N CYS A 173 4.23 25.13 9.09
CA CYS A 173 4.45 26.47 9.65
C CYS A 173 4.79 26.49 11.15
N ARG A 174 4.60 25.36 11.85
CA ARG A 174 4.97 25.11 13.25
C ARG A 174 5.70 23.77 13.36
N ASN A 175 5.71 23.16 14.55
CA ASN A 175 6.35 21.88 14.80
C ASN A 175 5.68 20.75 14.01
N GLY A 176 6.34 20.27 12.96
CA GLY A 176 5.96 19.07 12.23
C GLY A 176 6.22 17.81 13.04
N GLY A 177 5.52 16.73 12.69
CA GLY A 177 5.78 15.42 13.30
C GLY A 177 7.18 14.90 12.96
N ASN A 178 7.91 14.42 13.95
CA ASN A 178 9.15 13.67 13.75
C ASN A 178 8.84 12.28 13.18
N GLY A 179 9.73 11.78 12.32
CA GLY A 179 9.64 10.43 11.78
C GLY A 179 9.89 9.34 12.84
N GLY A 180 9.45 8.12 12.56
CA GLY A 180 9.73 6.95 13.39
C GLY A 180 11.21 6.57 13.39
N GLY A 181 11.66 5.96 14.49
CA GLY A 181 13.02 5.49 14.67
C GLY A 181 13.37 4.25 13.83
N LEU A 182 14.55 3.70 14.07
CA LEU A 182 15.06 2.50 13.39
C LEU A 182 15.39 1.45 14.46
N ALA A 183 14.87 0.24 14.30
CA ALA A 183 15.22 -0.90 15.14
C ALA A 183 15.70 -2.08 14.28
N THR A 184 16.91 -2.57 14.56
CA THR A 184 17.46 -3.79 13.98
C THR A 184 17.65 -4.82 15.09
N ILE A 185 16.94 -5.94 14.99
CA ILE A 185 16.85 -6.96 16.02
C ILE A 185 17.28 -8.29 15.42
N SER A 186 18.22 -8.96 16.06
CA SER A 186 18.63 -10.33 15.79
C SER A 186 18.38 -11.18 17.02
N ALA A 187 17.75 -12.35 16.88
CA ALA A 187 17.44 -13.26 17.99
C ALA A 187 17.50 -14.74 17.58
N GLY A 188 18.00 -15.66 18.41
CA GLY A 188 17.81 -17.10 18.14
C GLY A 188 16.31 -17.47 18.09
N THR A 189 15.60 -17.13 19.15
CA THR A 189 14.13 -17.17 19.23
C THR A 189 13.58 -15.84 19.72
N MET A 190 12.40 -15.46 19.25
CA MET A 190 11.71 -14.23 19.65
C MET A 190 10.27 -14.55 20.06
N VAL A 191 9.92 -14.17 21.29
CA VAL A 191 8.53 -14.19 21.78
C VAL A 191 8.08 -12.74 21.98
N LEU A 192 7.20 -12.28 21.09
CA LEU A 192 6.63 -10.93 21.14
C LEU A 192 5.24 -10.98 21.77
N VAL A 193 5.13 -10.55 23.02
CA VAL A 193 3.86 -10.42 23.76
C VAL A 193 3.42 -8.96 23.85
N GLY A 194 4.37 -8.05 24.08
CA GLY A 194 4.17 -6.61 24.07
C GLY A 194 4.30 -6.01 22.68
N THR A 195 5.04 -4.89 22.54
CA THR A 195 5.07 -4.16 21.26
C THR A 195 6.46 -3.74 20.79
N ILE A 196 6.58 -3.61 19.46
CA ILE A 196 7.67 -2.88 18.81
C ILE A 196 7.07 -1.67 18.11
N GLN A 197 7.47 -0.46 18.49
CA GLN A 197 6.86 0.77 17.98
C GLN A 197 7.90 1.68 17.33
N ALA A 198 7.73 1.93 16.03
CA ALA A 198 8.52 2.86 15.23
C ALA A 198 7.58 3.82 14.48
N ASP A 199 6.53 4.32 15.14
CA ASP A 199 5.54 5.21 14.54
C ASP A 199 6.10 6.62 14.34
N GLY A 200 5.65 7.30 13.28
CA GLY A 200 5.81 8.73 13.11
C GLY A 200 4.92 9.51 14.09
N THR A 201 5.41 10.64 14.58
CA THR A 201 4.65 11.44 15.55
C THR A 201 3.65 12.36 14.89
N THR A 202 2.58 12.66 15.62
CA THR A 202 1.59 13.67 15.25
C THR A 202 1.87 14.94 16.06
N GLN A 203 2.57 15.91 15.47
CA GLN A 203 2.80 17.23 16.06
C GLN A 203 2.16 18.32 15.20
N GLY A 204 1.80 19.45 15.82
CA GLY A 204 1.31 20.62 15.10
C GLY A 204 0.11 21.29 15.77
N ASP A 205 0.34 22.47 16.35
CA ASP A 205 -0.75 23.40 16.62
C ASP A 205 -1.24 24.01 15.30
N ALA A 206 -2.48 24.50 15.28
CA ALA A 206 -3.00 25.24 14.13
C ALA A 206 -2.15 26.49 13.87
N CYS A 207 -1.95 26.81 12.59
CA CYS A 207 -1.40 28.08 12.14
C CYS A 207 -2.51 29.07 11.76
N ALA A 208 -2.19 30.36 11.78
CA ALA A 208 -3.09 31.38 11.28
C ALA A 208 -3.43 31.12 9.79
N GLY A 209 -4.69 31.27 9.40
CA GLY A 209 -5.16 30.98 8.04
C GLY A 209 -5.53 29.53 7.76
N GLY A 210 -5.58 28.66 8.78
CA GLY A 210 -6.04 27.27 8.66
C GLY A 210 -4.94 26.24 8.39
N GLY A 211 -3.73 26.67 8.04
CA GLY A 211 -2.59 25.77 7.86
C GLY A 211 -2.19 25.04 9.15
N GLY A 212 -1.29 24.07 9.05
CA GLY A 212 -0.79 23.34 10.20
C GLY A 212 0.50 22.59 9.93
N ALA A 213 0.68 21.44 10.58
CA ALA A 213 1.89 20.66 10.43
C ALA A 213 1.57 19.21 10.08
N GLY A 214 2.32 18.68 9.13
CA GLY A 214 2.18 17.32 8.66
C GLY A 214 2.73 16.31 9.67
N GLY A 215 2.16 15.11 9.64
CA GLY A 215 2.64 13.99 10.45
C GLY A 215 4.00 13.48 9.97
N GLY A 216 4.84 13.00 10.89
CA GLY A 216 6.07 12.29 10.52
C GLY A 216 5.77 10.94 9.88
N SER A 217 6.65 10.42 9.02
CA SER A 217 6.46 9.06 8.50
C SER A 217 6.80 7.99 9.54
N GLY A 218 6.29 6.78 9.34
CA GLY A 218 6.74 5.60 10.08
C GLY A 218 8.24 5.32 9.86
N GLY A 219 8.83 4.60 10.79
CA GLY A 219 10.25 4.25 10.80
C GLY A 219 10.58 2.91 10.14
N GLY A 220 11.78 2.40 10.45
CA GLY A 220 12.27 1.10 9.97
C GLY A 220 12.33 0.07 11.10
N VAL A 221 11.84 -1.14 10.85
CA VAL A 221 12.01 -2.29 11.75
C VAL A 221 12.54 -3.47 10.95
N ARG A 222 13.71 -3.98 11.33
CA ARG A 222 14.28 -5.20 10.77
C ARG A 222 14.43 -6.24 11.87
N ILE A 223 13.81 -7.39 11.70
CA ILE A 223 13.90 -8.53 12.61
C ILE A 223 14.53 -9.68 11.84
N ALA A 224 15.54 -10.33 12.44
CA ALA A 224 16.09 -11.58 11.98
C ALA A 224 16.07 -12.57 13.13
N CYS A 225 15.32 -13.66 13.01
CA CYS A 225 15.26 -14.66 14.05
C CYS A 225 15.12 -16.09 13.53
N GLY A 226 15.36 -17.09 14.38
CA GLY A 226 14.98 -18.46 14.06
C GLY A 226 13.47 -18.61 14.11
N THR A 227 12.89 -18.46 15.30
CA THR A 227 11.44 -18.60 15.50
C THR A 227 10.83 -17.32 16.06
N LEU A 228 9.77 -16.79 15.43
CA LEU A 228 8.96 -15.68 15.94
C LEU A 228 7.57 -16.19 16.37
N THR A 229 7.21 -15.94 17.63
CA THR A 229 5.90 -16.30 18.18
C THR A 229 5.33 -15.18 19.06
N GLY A 230 4.05 -15.32 19.42
CA GLY A 230 3.39 -14.51 20.43
C GLY A 230 2.28 -13.61 19.88
N PRO A 231 1.43 -13.06 20.76
CA PRO A 231 0.26 -12.28 20.37
C PRO A 231 0.53 -10.78 20.18
N GLY A 232 1.78 -10.33 20.36
CA GLY A 232 2.13 -8.92 20.35
C GLY A 232 2.07 -8.28 18.95
N SER A 233 2.48 -7.02 18.85
CA SER A 233 2.30 -6.24 17.61
C SER A 233 3.53 -5.40 17.24
N ILE A 234 3.69 -5.19 15.93
CA ILE A 234 4.77 -4.37 15.35
C ILE A 234 4.13 -3.19 14.63
N TYR A 235 4.55 -1.97 14.98
CA TYR A 235 4.01 -0.72 14.45
C TYR A 235 5.11 0.10 13.78
N ALA A 236 4.86 0.51 12.53
CA ALA A 236 5.67 1.48 11.81
C ALA A 236 4.75 2.39 10.97
N ARG A 237 3.79 3.03 11.64
CA ARG A 237 2.72 3.81 11.03
C ARG A 237 3.11 5.27 10.86
N GLY A 238 2.52 5.93 9.87
CA GLY A 238 2.63 7.38 9.74
C GLY A 238 1.87 8.13 10.84
N GLY A 239 2.38 9.29 11.24
CA GLY A 239 1.69 10.24 12.11
C GLY A 239 0.51 10.90 11.39
N ASN A 240 -0.54 11.26 12.12
CA ASN A 240 -1.73 11.87 11.56
C ASN A 240 -1.48 13.33 11.12
N GLY A 241 -2.26 13.81 10.15
CA GLY A 241 -2.39 15.25 9.93
C GLY A 241 -3.26 15.87 11.03
N ARG A 242 -2.93 17.09 11.49
CA ARG A 242 -3.77 17.85 12.44
C ARG A 242 -4.52 18.97 11.73
N ASN A 243 -5.84 19.04 11.93
CA ASN A 243 -6.76 20.06 11.36
C ASN A 243 -7.12 19.85 9.88
N GLN A 244 -7.76 20.84 9.25
CA GLN A 244 -8.45 20.71 7.95
C GLN A 244 -7.52 20.53 6.76
N TYR A 245 -6.29 21.05 6.81
CA TYR A 245 -5.41 21.16 5.64
C TYR A 245 -4.14 20.29 5.70
N PRO A 246 -3.47 20.05 6.85
CA PRO A 246 -2.27 19.23 6.88
C PRO A 246 -2.50 17.77 6.49
N THR A 247 -1.48 17.15 5.93
CA THR A 247 -1.55 15.75 5.49
C THR A 247 -0.84 14.82 6.46
N ALA A 248 -1.30 13.58 6.48
CA ALA A 248 -0.69 12.56 7.29
C ALA A 248 0.65 12.08 6.71
N GLY A 249 1.54 11.60 7.58
CA GLY A 249 2.77 10.94 7.17
C GLY A 249 2.48 9.58 6.52
N GLY A 250 3.39 9.17 5.62
CA GLY A 250 3.36 7.84 5.02
C GLY A 250 3.82 6.75 5.99
N GLY A 251 3.43 5.51 5.70
CA GLY A 251 3.87 4.34 6.47
C GLY A 251 5.36 4.05 6.37
N GLY A 252 5.87 3.28 7.33
CA GLY A 252 7.26 2.87 7.44
C GLY A 252 7.59 1.57 6.69
N ARG A 253 8.70 0.92 7.05
CA ARG A 253 9.13 -0.35 6.45
C ARG A 253 9.41 -1.37 7.53
N VAL A 254 8.86 -2.57 7.40
CA VAL A 254 9.11 -3.70 8.30
C VAL A 254 9.64 -4.87 7.48
N ALA A 255 10.77 -5.45 7.88
CA ALA A 255 11.31 -6.67 7.30
C ALA A 255 11.52 -7.72 8.39
N VAL A 256 11.02 -8.93 8.16
CA VAL A 256 11.11 -10.06 9.09
C VAL A 256 11.74 -11.25 8.37
N TYR A 257 12.94 -11.60 8.78
CA TYR A 257 13.67 -12.80 8.37
C TYR A 257 13.49 -13.85 9.44
N TYR A 258 13.00 -15.04 9.07
CA TYR A 258 12.63 -16.10 10.01
C TYR A 258 12.94 -17.50 9.47
N SER A 259 13.02 -18.50 10.35
CA SER A 259 12.92 -19.92 10.00
C SER A 259 11.56 -20.52 10.33
N ASP A 260 10.87 -20.00 11.35
CA ASP A 260 9.48 -20.35 11.68
C ASP A 260 8.74 -19.11 12.21
N ILE A 261 7.56 -18.83 11.66
CA ILE A 261 6.67 -17.74 12.09
C ILE A 261 5.26 -18.24 12.43
N SER A 262 5.05 -19.56 12.47
CA SER A 262 3.73 -20.17 12.61
C SER A 262 2.99 -19.79 13.90
N GLY A 263 3.73 -19.43 14.95
CA GLY A 263 3.18 -18.97 16.23
C GLY A 263 2.97 -17.45 16.33
N PHE A 264 3.16 -16.68 15.25
CA PHE A 264 2.92 -15.24 15.19
C PHE A 264 1.89 -14.90 14.11
N ASP A 265 0.86 -14.15 14.48
CA ASP A 265 -0.13 -13.67 13.51
C ASP A 265 0.41 -12.46 12.76
N GLN A 266 0.77 -12.68 11.49
CA GLN A 266 1.34 -11.65 10.59
C GLN A 266 0.41 -10.45 10.37
N THR A 267 -0.89 -10.55 10.69
CA THR A 267 -1.82 -9.41 10.63
C THR A 267 -1.60 -8.37 11.74
N HIS A 268 -0.80 -8.69 12.76
CA HIS A 268 -0.37 -7.76 13.81
C HIS A 268 0.83 -6.88 13.44
N ILE A 269 1.19 -6.80 12.16
CA ILE A 269 2.17 -5.84 11.65
C ILE A 269 1.44 -4.69 10.94
N TYR A 270 1.60 -3.47 11.46
CA TYR A 270 0.89 -2.29 11.00
C TYR A 270 1.84 -1.25 10.40
N VAL A 271 1.82 -1.12 9.08
CA VAL A 271 2.64 -0.16 8.33
C VAL A 271 1.81 0.93 7.63
N ARG A 272 0.56 1.15 8.03
CA ARG A 272 -0.32 2.13 7.37
C ARG A 272 0.19 3.57 7.46
N GLY A 273 -0.23 4.43 6.54
CA GLY A 273 -0.09 5.88 6.69
C GLY A 273 -0.96 6.43 7.83
N GLY A 274 -0.71 7.68 8.23
CA GLY A 274 -1.54 8.35 9.24
C GLY A 274 -2.93 8.72 8.72
N ALA A 275 -3.83 9.10 9.62
CA ALA A 275 -5.19 9.56 9.34
C ALA A 275 -5.25 11.06 9.00
N THR A 276 -6.41 11.50 8.49
CA THR A 276 -6.72 12.89 8.06
C THR A 276 -5.90 13.27 6.82
N ARG A 277 -6.52 13.16 5.64
CA ARG A 277 -5.82 13.20 4.33
C ARG A 277 -4.68 12.16 4.30
N PRO A 278 -5.05 10.86 4.32
CA PRO A 278 -4.14 9.81 4.72
C PRO A 278 -2.95 9.66 3.77
N GLY A 279 -1.82 9.30 4.37
CA GLY A 279 -0.63 8.84 3.65
C GLY A 279 -0.80 7.40 3.19
N SER A 280 0.02 7.00 2.23
CA SER A 280 0.02 5.64 1.69
C SER A 280 0.62 4.66 2.68
N ALA A 281 0.31 3.38 2.47
CA ALA A 281 0.91 2.30 3.24
C ALA A 281 2.43 2.27 3.07
N GLY A 282 3.10 1.81 4.11
CA GLY A 282 4.45 1.31 4.07
C GLY A 282 4.53 -0.08 3.45
N THR A 283 5.63 -0.77 3.73
CA THR A 283 5.89 -2.12 3.17
C THR A 283 6.20 -3.11 4.28
N ILE A 284 5.70 -4.34 4.15
CA ILE A 284 6.12 -5.48 4.96
C ILE A 284 6.83 -6.49 4.05
N TYR A 285 8.02 -6.93 4.45
CA TYR A 285 8.79 -7.97 3.77
C TYR A 285 9.00 -9.16 4.70
N PHE A 286 8.55 -10.34 4.27
CA PHE A 286 8.72 -11.59 5.00
C PHE A 286 9.68 -12.50 4.25
N LYS A 287 10.71 -13.01 4.92
CA LYS A 287 11.69 -13.89 4.29
C LYS A 287 11.96 -15.12 5.14
N ASP A 288 11.39 -16.24 4.72
CA ASP A 288 11.78 -17.54 5.25
C ASP A 288 13.22 -17.87 4.83
N SER A 289 14.01 -18.32 5.79
CA SER A 289 15.39 -18.78 5.65
C SER A 289 15.57 -19.93 4.66
N THR A 290 14.54 -20.77 4.45
CA THR A 290 14.59 -21.89 3.49
C THR A 290 14.27 -21.49 2.06
N GLU A 291 13.67 -20.30 1.88
CA GLU A 291 13.27 -19.80 0.57
C GLU A 291 14.39 -18.98 -0.08
N THR A 292 14.34 -18.79 -1.39
CA THR A 292 15.29 -17.89 -2.08
C THR A 292 14.83 -16.43 -1.97
N TYR A 293 13.54 -16.18 -2.17
CA TYR A 293 12.93 -14.86 -2.16
C TYR A 293 11.85 -14.72 -1.08
N GLY A 294 11.45 -13.49 -0.78
CA GLY A 294 10.47 -13.17 0.27
C GLY A 294 9.12 -12.71 -0.26
N GLU A 295 8.12 -12.65 0.63
CA GLU A 295 6.79 -12.09 0.37
C GLU A 295 6.76 -10.59 0.66
N VAL A 296 6.10 -9.83 -0.20
CA VAL A 296 5.82 -8.40 -0.03
C VAL A 296 4.33 -8.20 0.24
N VAL A 297 4.01 -7.47 1.31
CA VAL A 297 2.63 -7.09 1.65
C VAL A 297 2.50 -5.57 1.71
N ILE A 298 1.55 -5.04 0.94
CA ILE A 298 1.12 -3.65 0.98
C ILE A 298 -0.28 -3.59 1.57
N ASN A 299 -0.41 -2.98 2.76
CA ASN A 299 -1.66 -2.90 3.51
C ASN A 299 -1.80 -1.54 4.18
N ASN A 300 -2.83 -0.76 3.81
CA ASN A 300 -3.08 0.55 4.43
C ASN A 300 -4.13 0.53 5.55
N GLY A 301 -4.57 -0.66 5.98
CA GLY A 301 -5.48 -0.84 7.10
C GLY A 301 -6.81 -0.10 6.93
N GLY A 302 -7.35 -0.09 5.71
CA GLY A 302 -8.63 0.55 5.39
C GLY A 302 -8.55 2.02 4.98
N TYR A 303 -7.35 2.63 4.99
CA TYR A 303 -7.20 4.06 4.77
C TYR A 303 -7.03 4.35 3.27
N ASN A 304 -8.04 4.97 2.67
CA ASN A 304 -8.00 5.40 1.27
C ASN A 304 -7.08 6.63 1.11
N ALA A 305 -5.84 6.38 0.71
CA ALA A 305 -4.85 7.40 0.38
C ALA A 305 -4.82 7.62 -1.13
N SER A 306 -4.64 8.87 -1.56
CA SER A 306 -4.46 9.20 -2.98
C SER A 306 -3.03 8.98 -3.52
N PRO A 307 -1.95 9.11 -2.73
CA PRO A 307 -0.60 8.76 -3.20
C PRO A 307 -0.38 7.25 -3.19
N THR A 308 0.79 6.83 -3.69
CA THR A 308 1.18 5.43 -3.80
C THR A 308 2.25 5.04 -2.77
N THR A 309 2.30 3.77 -2.42
CA THR A 309 3.46 3.14 -1.78
C THR A 309 4.58 3.00 -2.80
N SER A 310 5.80 3.39 -2.43
CA SER A 310 6.95 3.33 -3.33
C SER A 310 7.66 1.98 -3.26
N PHE A 311 7.96 1.43 -4.43
CA PHE A 311 8.65 0.17 -4.57
C PHE A 311 10.14 0.35 -4.85
N LYS A 312 10.94 0.46 -3.78
CA LYS A 312 12.40 0.48 -3.90
C LYS A 312 12.96 -0.84 -3.41
N THR A 313 13.72 -1.52 -4.25
CA THR A 313 14.31 -2.83 -3.94
C THR A 313 15.61 -3.02 -4.69
N GLY A 314 16.55 -3.77 -4.11
CA GLY A 314 17.70 -4.34 -4.81
C GLY A 314 17.43 -5.74 -5.37
N LEU A 315 16.22 -6.28 -5.19
CA LEU A 315 15.83 -7.61 -5.63
C LEU A 315 15.20 -7.58 -7.02
N THR A 316 15.45 -8.62 -7.81
CA THR A 316 14.80 -8.83 -9.11
C THR A 316 13.62 -9.79 -9.03
N SER A 317 13.43 -10.45 -7.89
CA SER A 317 12.38 -11.45 -7.72
C SER A 317 11.85 -11.47 -6.28
N PHE A 318 10.57 -11.81 -6.16
CA PHE A 318 9.86 -12.00 -4.91
C PHE A 318 9.20 -13.37 -4.94
N LYS A 319 9.04 -13.95 -3.76
CA LYS A 319 8.24 -15.16 -3.64
C LYS A 319 6.78 -14.82 -3.92
N LYS A 320 6.23 -13.82 -3.23
CA LYS A 320 4.80 -13.49 -3.31
C LYS A 320 4.54 -11.99 -3.20
N LEU A 321 3.47 -11.51 -3.82
CA LEU A 321 3.02 -10.11 -3.72
C LEU A 321 1.54 -10.04 -3.32
N THR A 322 1.26 -9.37 -2.20
CA THR A 322 -0.10 -9.13 -1.72
C THR A 322 -0.36 -7.62 -1.58
N VAL A 323 -1.40 -7.12 -2.24
CA VAL A 323 -1.86 -5.72 -2.15
C VAL A 323 -3.30 -5.70 -1.65
N ARG A 324 -3.54 -5.14 -0.46
CA ARG A 324 -4.88 -5.17 0.16
C ARG A 324 -5.22 -3.94 0.99
N GLU A 325 -6.51 -3.81 1.30
CA GLU A 325 -7.05 -2.84 2.26
C GLU A 325 -6.57 -1.41 2.00
N TRP A 326 -6.84 -0.95 0.78
CA TRP A 326 -6.41 0.37 0.27
C TRP A 326 -4.90 0.57 0.20
N GLY A 327 -4.13 -0.52 0.22
CA GLY A 327 -2.75 -0.50 -0.25
C GLY A 327 -2.74 -0.06 -1.72
N GLU A 328 -2.21 1.13 -1.99
CA GLU A 328 -2.06 1.64 -3.35
C GLU A 328 -0.60 1.47 -3.78
N PHE A 329 -0.34 0.51 -4.65
CA PHE A 329 1.00 0.11 -5.04
C PHE A 329 1.21 0.35 -6.54
N SER A 330 2.07 1.32 -6.85
CA SER A 330 2.38 1.70 -8.24
C SER A 330 3.82 1.39 -8.55
N LEU A 331 4.02 0.51 -9.52
CA LEU A 331 5.32 0.13 -10.04
C LEU A 331 5.67 1.09 -11.17
N VAL A 332 6.85 1.69 -11.10
CA VAL A 332 7.36 2.64 -12.09
C VAL A 332 8.74 2.19 -12.57
N SER A 333 9.01 2.35 -13.86
CA SER A 333 10.21 1.82 -14.51
C SER A 333 11.51 2.47 -14.05
N SER A 334 11.44 3.66 -13.46
CA SER A 334 12.59 4.32 -12.81
C SER A 334 13.00 3.66 -11.50
N ASP A 335 12.08 2.98 -10.83
CA ASP A 335 12.34 2.27 -9.57
C ASP A 335 12.65 0.80 -9.85
N VAL A 336 11.79 0.13 -10.63
CA VAL A 336 11.94 -1.28 -11.02
C VAL A 336 11.44 -1.48 -12.45
N PRO A 337 12.33 -1.68 -13.43
CA PRO A 337 11.93 -1.90 -14.83
C PRO A 337 11.41 -3.32 -15.07
N SER A 338 11.89 -4.31 -14.31
CA SER A 338 11.48 -5.71 -14.44
C SER A 338 11.63 -6.46 -13.12
N PHE A 339 10.67 -7.33 -12.79
CA PHE A 339 10.80 -8.28 -11.69
C PHE A 339 9.91 -9.51 -11.86
N THR A 340 10.22 -10.57 -11.13
CA THR A 340 9.48 -11.84 -11.12
C THR A 340 8.78 -12.09 -9.78
N VAL A 341 7.59 -12.66 -9.81
CA VAL A 341 6.91 -13.21 -8.61
C VAL A 341 6.70 -14.72 -8.80
N GLU A 342 7.17 -15.52 -7.84
CA GLU A 342 7.14 -16.99 -7.96
C GLU A 342 5.79 -17.63 -7.58
N ASP A 343 5.03 -16.99 -6.69
CA ASP A 343 3.71 -17.38 -6.21
C ASP A 343 2.64 -16.41 -6.72
N PRO A 344 1.33 -16.72 -6.56
CA PRO A 344 0.26 -15.85 -7.04
C PRO A 344 0.32 -14.42 -6.51
N VAL A 345 0.00 -13.48 -7.39
CA VAL A 345 -0.18 -12.06 -7.07
C VAL A 345 -1.60 -11.85 -6.60
N LEU A 346 -1.76 -11.41 -5.35
CA LEU A 346 -3.07 -11.21 -4.75
C LEU A 346 -3.41 -9.72 -4.62
N ILE A 347 -4.53 -9.31 -5.21
CA ILE A 347 -5.05 -7.94 -5.11
C ILE A 347 -6.47 -8.02 -4.54
N ALA A 348 -6.65 -7.54 -3.31
CA ALA A 348 -7.88 -7.78 -2.56
C ALA A 348 -8.36 -6.55 -1.76
N SER A 349 -9.62 -6.55 -1.34
CA SER A 349 -10.16 -5.58 -0.35
C SER A 349 -9.83 -4.12 -0.67
N SER A 350 -10.14 -3.68 -1.90
CA SER A 350 -9.80 -2.33 -2.40
C SER A 350 -8.31 -2.00 -2.49
N GLY A 351 -7.42 -3.00 -2.39
CA GLY A 351 -6.02 -2.87 -2.78
C GLY A 351 -5.89 -2.59 -4.28
N ARG A 352 -4.91 -1.78 -4.66
CA ARG A 352 -4.70 -1.33 -6.04
C ARG A 352 -3.27 -1.58 -6.48
N LEU A 353 -3.09 -2.39 -7.53
CA LEU A 353 -1.81 -2.60 -8.20
C LEU A 353 -1.82 -1.87 -9.55
N THR A 354 -0.83 -1.02 -9.79
CA THR A 354 -0.65 -0.32 -11.06
C THR A 354 0.72 -0.64 -11.65
N LEU A 355 0.75 -1.19 -12.86
CA LEU A 355 1.97 -1.34 -13.65
C LEU A 355 2.06 -0.14 -14.59
N SER A 356 3.09 0.69 -14.42
CA SER A 356 3.32 1.87 -15.27
C SER A 356 4.05 1.50 -16.56
N SER A 357 4.05 2.42 -17.52
CA SER A 357 4.76 2.23 -18.78
C SER A 357 6.24 1.89 -18.57
N GLY A 358 6.72 0.88 -19.30
CA GLY A 358 8.09 0.38 -19.22
C GLY A 358 8.36 -0.60 -18.07
N VAL A 359 7.35 -0.94 -17.25
CA VAL A 359 7.47 -2.00 -16.23
C VAL A 359 7.09 -3.35 -16.84
N MET A 360 7.93 -4.35 -16.61
CA MET A 360 7.67 -5.76 -16.89
C MET A 360 7.49 -6.53 -15.58
N MET A 361 6.44 -7.33 -15.50
CA MET A 361 6.19 -8.23 -14.38
C MET A 361 6.00 -9.65 -14.91
N ASP A 362 6.86 -10.56 -14.46
CA ASP A 362 6.73 -11.99 -14.71
C ASP A 362 6.09 -12.67 -13.50
N VAL A 363 5.16 -13.59 -13.74
CA VAL A 363 4.62 -14.48 -12.69
C VAL A 363 4.88 -15.92 -13.09
N THR A 364 5.67 -16.63 -12.30
CA THR A 364 6.12 -18.02 -12.59
C THR A 364 5.44 -19.05 -11.70
N ASN A 365 4.22 -18.73 -11.26
CA ASN A 365 3.45 -19.58 -10.36
C ASN A 365 3.13 -20.95 -11.01
N PRO A 366 3.50 -22.07 -10.36
CA PRO A 366 3.39 -23.39 -10.97
C PRO A 366 1.97 -23.96 -10.94
N THR A 367 1.09 -23.45 -10.07
CA THR A 367 -0.25 -24.03 -9.84
C THR A 367 -1.31 -22.97 -9.55
N GLY A 368 -2.51 -23.15 -10.08
CA GLY A 368 -3.61 -22.21 -9.85
C GLY A 368 -3.50 -20.97 -10.74
N PHE A 369 -4.09 -19.86 -10.29
CA PHE A 369 -4.06 -18.60 -11.03
C PHE A 369 -2.82 -17.77 -10.66
N ASP A 370 -2.14 -17.22 -11.66
CA ASP A 370 -0.95 -16.39 -11.46
C ASP A 370 -1.31 -15.03 -10.84
N VAL A 371 -2.44 -14.47 -11.27
CA VAL A 371 -2.95 -13.21 -10.73
C VAL A 371 -4.40 -13.38 -10.29
N GLU A 372 -4.68 -12.91 -9.08
CA GLU A 372 -6.01 -12.95 -8.49
C GLU A 372 -6.45 -11.56 -8.05
N VAL A 373 -7.51 -11.05 -8.69
CA VAL A 373 -8.11 -9.75 -8.37
C VAL A 373 -9.49 -9.98 -7.75
N GLN A 374 -9.58 -9.82 -6.43
CA GLN A 374 -10.76 -10.21 -5.66
C GLN A 374 -11.28 -9.10 -4.75
N SER A 375 -12.52 -9.22 -4.25
CA SER A 375 -13.07 -8.36 -3.18
C SER A 375 -12.84 -6.86 -3.41
N SER A 376 -13.24 -6.35 -4.58
CA SER A 376 -13.03 -4.95 -5.00
C SER A 376 -11.58 -4.50 -5.15
N GLY A 377 -10.62 -5.44 -5.19
CA GLY A 377 -9.25 -5.18 -5.61
C GLY A 377 -9.18 -4.66 -7.05
N TYR A 378 -8.12 -3.92 -7.37
CA TYR A 378 -8.03 -3.18 -8.62
C TYR A 378 -6.65 -3.36 -9.28
N LEU A 379 -6.62 -3.92 -10.49
CA LEU A 379 -5.41 -4.06 -11.30
C LEU A 379 -5.47 -3.08 -12.49
N ILE A 380 -4.40 -2.31 -12.68
CA ILE A 380 -4.26 -1.39 -13.81
C ILE A 380 -2.98 -1.73 -14.56
N LEU A 381 -3.14 -2.10 -15.82
CA LEU A 381 -2.06 -2.41 -16.74
C LEU A 381 -1.96 -1.26 -17.73
N ASN A 382 -1.08 -0.29 -17.49
CA ASN A 382 -0.98 0.89 -18.36
C ASN A 382 -0.31 0.55 -19.70
N ASN A 383 -0.59 1.37 -20.72
CA ASN A 383 0.03 1.21 -22.03
C ASN A 383 1.57 1.18 -21.95
N GLY A 384 2.19 0.21 -22.61
CA GLY A 384 3.64 -0.01 -22.57
C GLY A 384 4.16 -0.72 -21.31
N SER A 385 3.29 -1.15 -20.39
CA SER A 385 3.66 -2.17 -19.39
C SER A 385 3.52 -3.57 -19.96
N VAL A 386 4.14 -4.56 -19.31
CA VAL A 386 4.05 -5.98 -19.67
C VAL A 386 3.70 -6.78 -18.43
N LEU A 387 2.65 -7.61 -18.53
CA LEU A 387 2.32 -8.64 -17.56
C LEU A 387 2.44 -10.01 -18.24
N ASN A 388 3.46 -10.77 -17.86
CA ASN A 388 3.63 -12.15 -18.28
C ASN A 388 3.05 -13.05 -17.19
N ALA A 389 1.75 -13.29 -17.29
CA ALA A 389 0.99 -14.20 -16.46
C ALA A 389 0.20 -15.13 -17.38
N ASN A 390 0.35 -16.44 -17.19
CA ASN A 390 -0.37 -17.44 -17.98
C ASN A 390 -1.85 -17.45 -17.62
N SER A 391 -2.20 -17.11 -16.38
CA SER A 391 -3.57 -17.20 -15.88
C SER A 391 -4.01 -16.01 -15.01
N LEU A 392 -5.28 -15.62 -15.11
CA LEU A 392 -5.88 -14.51 -14.39
C LEU A 392 -7.29 -14.84 -13.91
N ARG A 393 -7.54 -14.62 -12.62
CA ARG A 393 -8.89 -14.67 -12.05
C ARG A 393 -9.33 -13.30 -11.55
N ILE A 394 -10.53 -12.89 -11.95
CA ILE A 394 -11.24 -11.71 -11.46
C ILE A 394 -12.45 -12.20 -10.65
N ALA A 395 -12.35 -12.18 -9.32
CA ALA A 395 -13.34 -12.67 -8.38
C ALA A 395 -13.95 -11.54 -7.55
N GLY A 396 -14.73 -10.67 -8.20
CA GLY A 396 -15.30 -9.47 -7.56
C GLY A 396 -14.36 -8.26 -7.56
N GLY A 397 -13.25 -8.34 -8.28
CA GLY A 397 -12.29 -7.25 -8.49
C GLY A 397 -12.47 -6.51 -9.82
N TYR A 398 -11.54 -5.61 -10.13
CA TYR A 398 -11.58 -4.78 -11.33
C TYR A 398 -10.24 -4.80 -12.06
N VAL A 399 -10.27 -5.00 -13.37
CA VAL A 399 -9.07 -4.97 -14.22
C VAL A 399 -9.25 -3.96 -15.33
N ASN A 400 -8.30 -3.03 -15.47
CA ASN A 400 -8.17 -2.18 -16.65
C ASN A 400 -7.01 -2.66 -17.50
N ASP A 401 -7.33 -3.11 -18.71
CA ASP A 401 -6.39 -3.67 -19.67
C ASP A 401 -6.11 -2.67 -20.80
N TYR A 402 -4.95 -2.01 -20.73
CA TYR A 402 -4.40 -1.21 -21.83
C TYR A 402 -3.30 -1.94 -22.63
N ILE A 403 -2.99 -3.19 -22.29
CA ILE A 403 -1.86 -3.94 -22.88
C ILE A 403 -2.30 -5.02 -23.86
N GLY A 404 -3.56 -5.45 -23.79
CA GLY A 404 -4.12 -6.51 -24.62
C GLY A 404 -3.79 -7.89 -24.05
N LEU A 405 -4.46 -8.24 -22.96
CA LEU A 405 -4.31 -9.56 -22.33
C LEU A 405 -4.73 -10.68 -23.29
N SER A 406 -4.05 -11.82 -23.23
CA SER A 406 -4.27 -12.95 -24.14
C SER A 406 -4.23 -14.28 -23.40
N TYR A 407 -5.30 -15.05 -23.50
CA TYR A 407 -5.47 -16.36 -22.86
C TYR A 407 -5.90 -17.44 -23.89
N PRO A 408 -4.93 -18.10 -24.55
CA PRO A 408 -5.22 -19.10 -25.58
C PRO A 408 -5.79 -20.42 -25.03
N VAL A 409 -5.83 -20.59 -23.71
CA VAL A 409 -6.47 -21.70 -23.02
C VAL A 409 -7.62 -21.15 -22.16
N ALA A 410 -8.83 -21.69 -22.35
CA ALA A 410 -10.04 -21.11 -21.74
C ALA A 410 -10.04 -21.13 -20.21
N SER A 411 -9.46 -22.16 -19.59
CA SER A 411 -9.38 -22.32 -18.13
C SER A 411 -8.40 -21.38 -17.45
N ASP A 412 -7.53 -20.73 -18.22
CA ASP A 412 -6.51 -19.83 -17.65
C ASP A 412 -7.09 -18.45 -17.34
N PHE A 413 -8.30 -18.16 -17.79
CA PHE A 413 -9.01 -16.94 -17.44
C PHE A 413 -10.31 -17.27 -16.70
N GLU A 414 -10.61 -16.55 -15.62
CA GLU A 414 -11.91 -16.64 -14.96
C GLU A 414 -12.42 -15.25 -14.56
N LEU A 415 -13.68 -14.96 -14.91
CA LEU A 415 -14.46 -13.83 -14.41
C LEU A 415 -15.64 -14.37 -13.60
N SER A 416 -15.54 -14.25 -12.27
CA SER A 416 -16.54 -14.76 -11.32
C SER A 416 -17.09 -13.65 -10.41
N GLY A 417 -17.16 -12.44 -10.95
CA GLY A 417 -17.66 -11.22 -10.31
C GLY A 417 -16.76 -10.03 -10.64
N GLY A 418 -17.27 -8.80 -10.48
CA GLY A 418 -16.49 -7.59 -10.75
C GLY A 418 -16.44 -7.25 -12.25
N ALA A 419 -15.33 -6.70 -12.74
CA ALA A 419 -15.23 -6.26 -14.13
C ALA A 419 -13.84 -6.38 -14.79
N LEU A 420 -13.84 -6.73 -16.08
CA LEU A 420 -12.74 -6.52 -17.02
C LEU A 420 -13.08 -5.35 -17.94
N THR A 421 -12.19 -4.36 -18.03
CA THR A 421 -12.32 -3.21 -18.95
C THR A 421 -11.16 -3.20 -19.94
N VAL A 422 -11.45 -3.48 -21.19
CA VAL A 422 -10.53 -3.42 -22.33
C VAL A 422 -10.58 -2.02 -22.92
N ILE A 423 -9.46 -1.31 -22.91
CA ILE A 423 -9.39 0.13 -23.19
C ILE A 423 -8.04 0.51 -23.82
N GLY A 424 -7.96 1.69 -24.45
CA GLY A 424 -6.69 2.22 -24.97
C GLY A 424 -6.26 1.63 -26.31
N ASN A 425 -7.22 1.17 -27.11
CA ASN A 425 -7.00 0.46 -28.37
C ASN A 425 -6.31 -0.90 -28.19
N SER A 426 -6.44 -1.50 -27.01
CA SER A 426 -5.96 -2.85 -26.72
C SER A 426 -6.90 -3.91 -27.31
N THR A 427 -6.37 -5.13 -27.44
CA THR A 427 -7.14 -6.30 -27.86
C THR A 427 -7.06 -7.37 -26.77
N PHE A 428 -8.20 -7.67 -26.15
CA PHE A 428 -8.32 -8.84 -25.28
C PHE A 428 -8.57 -10.09 -26.13
N SER A 429 -7.75 -11.12 -25.98
CA SER A 429 -7.85 -12.36 -26.76
C SER A 429 -8.11 -13.56 -25.85
N ILE A 430 -9.05 -14.44 -26.22
CA ILE A 430 -9.36 -15.64 -25.43
C ILE A 430 -9.80 -16.82 -26.30
N ALA A 431 -9.54 -18.05 -25.82
CA ALA A 431 -9.91 -19.28 -26.51
C ALA A 431 -11.43 -19.43 -26.71
N SER A 432 -12.21 -19.33 -25.62
CA SER A 432 -13.66 -19.40 -25.63
C SER A 432 -14.26 -18.38 -24.65
N PHE A 433 -15.49 -17.96 -24.92
CA PHE A 433 -16.29 -17.15 -24.01
C PHE A 433 -17.56 -17.92 -23.67
N ASP A 434 -17.58 -18.56 -22.51
CA ASP A 434 -18.71 -19.37 -22.06
C ASP A 434 -18.88 -19.37 -20.53
N THR A 435 -19.85 -20.15 -20.04
CA THR A 435 -20.21 -20.17 -18.61
C THR A 435 -19.17 -20.85 -17.72
N THR A 436 -18.15 -21.50 -18.27
CA THR A 436 -17.08 -22.14 -17.50
C THR A 436 -16.03 -21.13 -17.03
N ASN A 437 -15.76 -20.11 -17.85
CA ASN A 437 -14.78 -19.05 -17.56
C ASN A 437 -15.41 -17.67 -17.29
N PHE A 438 -16.54 -17.33 -17.91
CA PHE A 438 -17.33 -16.14 -17.58
C PHE A 438 -18.54 -16.54 -16.75
N LYS A 439 -18.37 -16.61 -15.44
CA LYS A 439 -19.37 -17.08 -14.48
C LYS A 439 -20.31 -15.98 -14.01
N SER A 440 -19.79 -14.76 -13.76
CA SER A 440 -20.58 -13.56 -13.46
C SER A 440 -19.70 -12.30 -13.53
N GLY A 441 -20.28 -11.12 -13.64
CA GLY A 441 -19.54 -9.84 -13.74
C GLY A 441 -19.66 -9.20 -15.12
N SER A 442 -18.88 -8.15 -15.36
CA SER A 442 -18.97 -7.39 -16.61
C SER A 442 -17.68 -7.37 -17.42
N VAL A 443 -17.81 -7.48 -18.74
CA VAL A 443 -16.73 -7.23 -19.70
C VAL A 443 -17.08 -5.97 -20.48
N SER A 444 -16.23 -4.95 -20.39
CA SER A 444 -16.39 -3.69 -21.10
C SER A 444 -15.33 -3.58 -22.20
N ILE A 445 -15.77 -3.49 -23.45
CA ILE A 445 -14.90 -3.24 -24.60
C ILE A 445 -15.15 -1.80 -25.03
N ARG A 446 -14.23 -0.89 -24.67
CA ARG A 446 -14.36 0.53 -24.99
C ARG A 446 -14.10 0.79 -26.48
N LEU A 447 -14.56 1.94 -26.96
CA LEU A 447 -14.34 2.39 -28.34
C LEU A 447 -12.85 2.31 -28.72
N GLY A 448 -12.57 1.83 -29.95
CA GLY A 448 -11.22 1.61 -30.46
C GLY A 448 -10.54 0.32 -29.97
N SER A 449 -11.08 -0.32 -28.92
CA SER A 449 -10.57 -1.58 -28.37
C SER A 449 -11.35 -2.77 -28.91
N ARG A 450 -10.82 -3.98 -28.73
CA ARG A 450 -11.33 -5.20 -29.36
C ARG A 450 -11.32 -6.40 -28.43
N MET A 451 -12.28 -7.31 -28.61
CA MET A 451 -12.24 -8.65 -28.02
C MET A 451 -12.23 -9.70 -29.12
N ASP A 452 -11.22 -10.57 -29.13
CA ASP A 452 -11.05 -11.67 -30.06
C ASP A 452 -11.32 -13.00 -29.34
N VAL A 453 -12.32 -13.75 -29.81
CA VAL A 453 -12.69 -15.07 -29.24
C VAL A 453 -12.44 -16.15 -30.29
N ALA A 454 -11.45 -17.02 -30.05
CA ALA A 454 -10.99 -17.99 -31.05
C ALA A 454 -12.09 -18.96 -31.49
N ALA A 455 -12.95 -19.40 -30.55
CA ALA A 455 -14.12 -20.23 -30.83
C ALA A 455 -15.18 -19.55 -31.72
N ASN A 456 -15.07 -18.23 -31.96
CA ASN A 456 -16.04 -17.42 -32.70
C ASN A 456 -17.49 -17.57 -32.18
N ARG A 457 -17.63 -17.86 -30.88
CA ARG A 457 -18.90 -18.01 -30.18
C ARG A 457 -18.83 -17.29 -28.84
N LEU A 458 -19.87 -16.50 -28.54
CA LEU A 458 -20.07 -15.86 -27.24
C LEU A 458 -21.30 -16.48 -26.56
N THR A 459 -21.11 -17.10 -25.40
CA THR A 459 -22.21 -17.56 -24.54
C THR A 459 -22.28 -16.67 -23.31
N VAL A 460 -23.24 -15.75 -23.28
CA VAL A 460 -23.44 -14.77 -22.20
C VAL A 460 -24.36 -15.38 -21.15
N GLY A 461 -23.75 -15.96 -20.11
CA GLY A 461 -24.44 -16.63 -19.01
C GLY A 461 -25.17 -15.69 -18.04
N ASN A 462 -25.89 -16.28 -17.08
CA ASN A 462 -26.58 -15.55 -16.01
C ASN A 462 -25.60 -14.66 -15.23
N GLY A 463 -25.93 -13.39 -15.05
CA GLY A 463 -25.11 -12.43 -14.30
C GLY A 463 -23.86 -11.97 -15.04
N VAL A 464 -23.69 -12.36 -16.31
CA VAL A 464 -22.61 -11.88 -17.20
C VAL A 464 -23.13 -10.74 -18.07
N TYR A 465 -22.38 -9.65 -18.11
CA TYR A 465 -22.77 -8.44 -18.83
C TYR A 465 -21.67 -7.99 -19.79
N ILE A 466 -21.98 -7.84 -21.07
CA ILE A 466 -21.05 -7.30 -22.06
C ILE A 466 -21.45 -5.87 -22.42
N TYR A 467 -20.53 -4.92 -22.22
CA TYR A 467 -20.63 -3.55 -22.72
C TYR A 467 -19.79 -3.44 -24.00
N LYS A 468 -20.47 -3.38 -25.14
CA LYS A 468 -19.87 -3.47 -26.47
C LYS A 468 -19.89 -2.11 -27.18
N ASP A 469 -18.91 -1.26 -26.87
CA ASP A 469 -18.67 -0.02 -27.61
C ASP A 469 -17.56 -0.17 -28.66
N GLY A 470 -16.63 -1.11 -28.45
CA GLY A 470 -15.54 -1.46 -29.37
C GLY A 470 -15.94 -2.53 -30.38
N GLN A 471 -15.04 -3.46 -30.70
CA GLN A 471 -15.24 -4.49 -31.74
C GLN A 471 -15.19 -5.93 -31.21
N PHE A 472 -15.95 -6.83 -31.84
CA PHE A 472 -15.79 -8.29 -31.67
C PHE A 472 -15.03 -8.83 -32.88
N GLY A 473 -13.84 -9.38 -32.70
CA GLY A 473 -13.03 -9.80 -33.84
C GLY A 473 -12.54 -8.64 -34.71
N ALA A 474 -11.56 -8.89 -35.57
CA ALA A 474 -10.94 -7.87 -36.42
C ALA A 474 -11.92 -7.20 -37.41
N SER A 475 -13.02 -7.87 -37.76
CA SER A 475 -14.04 -7.37 -38.68
C SER A 475 -15.32 -6.90 -37.97
N ASP A 476 -15.30 -6.77 -36.64
CA ASP A 476 -16.49 -6.52 -35.82
C ASP A 476 -17.61 -7.57 -36.03
N THR A 477 -17.24 -8.83 -36.23
CA THR A 477 -18.15 -9.95 -36.50
C THR A 477 -17.84 -11.15 -35.61
N VAL A 478 -18.87 -11.93 -35.29
CA VAL A 478 -18.75 -13.23 -34.62
C VAL A 478 -19.76 -14.23 -35.20
N ASN A 479 -19.48 -15.53 -35.17
CA ASN A 479 -20.39 -16.51 -35.77
C ASN A 479 -21.67 -16.66 -34.95
N THR A 480 -21.53 -16.86 -33.65
CA THR A 480 -22.68 -17.09 -32.78
C THR A 480 -22.63 -16.22 -31.54
N ILE A 481 -23.77 -15.64 -31.19
CA ILE A 481 -24.00 -15.05 -29.87
C ILE A 481 -25.23 -15.72 -29.27
N GLU A 482 -25.04 -16.32 -28.11
CA GLU A 482 -26.10 -16.88 -27.28
C GLU A 482 -26.15 -16.07 -25.98
N VAL A 483 -27.24 -15.33 -25.77
CA VAL A 483 -27.50 -14.61 -24.53
C VAL A 483 -28.50 -15.44 -23.72
N LEU A 484 -28.01 -16.13 -22.70
CA LEU A 484 -28.83 -16.96 -21.81
C LEU A 484 -29.64 -16.11 -20.84
N SER A 485 -30.66 -16.71 -20.21
CA SER A 485 -31.45 -16.03 -19.18
C SER A 485 -30.56 -15.43 -18.08
N GLY A 486 -30.79 -14.15 -17.77
CA GLY A 486 -29.98 -13.37 -16.82
C GLY A 486 -28.68 -12.78 -17.40
N GLY A 487 -28.25 -13.20 -18.59
CA GLY A 487 -27.15 -12.58 -19.33
C GLY A 487 -27.58 -11.32 -20.07
N GLN A 488 -26.66 -10.35 -20.24
CA GLN A 488 -26.98 -9.10 -20.93
C GLN A 488 -25.91 -8.62 -21.90
N LEU A 489 -26.35 -8.15 -23.07
CA LEU A 489 -25.55 -7.38 -24.02
C LEU A 489 -26.04 -5.93 -24.05
N ARG A 490 -25.12 -4.97 -23.98
CA ARG A 490 -25.43 -3.53 -23.91
C ARG A 490 -24.26 -2.70 -24.45
N HIS A 491 -24.44 -1.38 -24.52
CA HIS A 491 -23.35 -0.41 -24.71
C HIS A 491 -23.30 0.52 -23.50
N HIS A 492 -22.43 1.54 -23.42
CA HIS A 492 -22.50 2.54 -22.35
C HIS A 492 -23.59 3.60 -22.61
N SER A 493 -24.13 4.21 -21.54
CA SER A 493 -25.36 5.03 -21.49
C SER A 493 -25.39 6.31 -22.33
N TYR A 494 -24.37 6.54 -23.16
CA TYR A 494 -24.37 7.55 -24.20
C TYR A 494 -23.42 7.07 -25.32
N PRO A 495 -23.79 7.12 -26.60
CA PRO A 495 -22.84 7.01 -27.70
C PRO A 495 -21.92 8.24 -27.61
N THR A 496 -20.85 8.14 -26.83
CA THR A 496 -19.86 9.20 -26.71
C THR A 496 -19.18 9.33 -28.07
N ASN A 497 -19.63 10.27 -28.92
CA ASN A 497 -18.96 10.72 -30.15
C ASN A 497 -19.44 10.07 -31.46
N ASN A 498 -20.70 10.27 -31.87
CA ASN A 498 -21.21 9.83 -33.19
C ASN A 498 -21.02 8.33 -33.51
N GLY A 499 -20.80 7.50 -32.48
CA GLY A 499 -20.66 6.05 -32.63
C GLY A 499 -22.01 5.40 -32.94
N PRO A 500 -22.03 4.21 -33.59
CA PRO A 500 -23.25 3.56 -34.08
C PRO A 500 -24.18 3.00 -32.98
N GLY A 501 -24.00 3.36 -31.71
CA GLY A 501 -24.65 2.70 -30.57
C GLY A 501 -24.18 1.25 -30.42
N LEU A 502 -25.04 0.37 -29.87
CA LEU A 502 -24.75 -1.06 -29.84
C LEU A 502 -24.84 -1.65 -31.26
N ARG A 503 -23.70 -2.04 -31.82
CA ARG A 503 -23.62 -2.80 -33.07
C ARG A 503 -23.17 -4.23 -32.80
N VAL A 504 -23.94 -5.17 -33.35
CA VAL A 504 -23.73 -6.61 -33.21
C VAL A 504 -23.87 -7.25 -34.58
N ASN A 505 -22.74 -7.62 -35.21
CA ASN A 505 -22.77 -8.30 -36.50
C ASN A 505 -22.53 -9.81 -36.27
N VAL A 506 -23.58 -10.61 -36.47
CA VAL A 506 -23.56 -12.06 -36.27
C VAL A 506 -23.71 -12.75 -37.62
N THR A 507 -22.81 -13.67 -37.96
CA THR A 507 -22.76 -14.29 -39.29
C THR A 507 -23.53 -15.60 -39.41
N ASP A 508 -23.80 -16.28 -38.29
CA ASP A 508 -24.58 -17.52 -38.26
C ASP A 508 -25.83 -17.36 -37.39
N SER A 509 -25.69 -17.38 -36.06
CA SER A 509 -26.84 -17.52 -35.15
C SER A 509 -26.82 -16.50 -34.01
N LEU A 510 -27.92 -15.76 -33.83
CA LEU A 510 -28.18 -14.88 -32.69
C LEU A 510 -29.34 -15.46 -31.86
N ILE A 511 -29.04 -15.97 -30.67
CA ILE A 511 -30.00 -16.63 -29.77
C ILE A 511 -30.14 -15.78 -28.51
N ILE A 512 -31.37 -15.35 -28.18
CA ILE A 512 -31.62 -14.43 -27.05
C ILE A 512 -32.72 -14.99 -26.13
N ASP A 513 -32.30 -15.59 -25.03
CA ASP A 513 -33.14 -15.93 -23.86
C ASP A 513 -32.98 -14.93 -22.71
N GLY A 514 -31.90 -14.14 -22.74
CA GLY A 514 -31.59 -13.05 -21.80
C GLY A 514 -32.04 -11.69 -22.33
N THR A 515 -31.16 -10.69 -22.23
CA THR A 515 -31.55 -9.30 -22.55
C THR A 515 -30.51 -8.57 -23.40
N ILE A 516 -30.97 -7.91 -24.47
CA ILE A 516 -30.25 -6.80 -25.09
C ILE A 516 -30.74 -5.52 -24.40
N TYR A 517 -29.92 -4.94 -23.53
CA TYR A 517 -30.35 -3.90 -22.61
C TYR A 517 -29.97 -2.50 -23.12
N LEU A 518 -30.98 -1.74 -23.57
CA LEU A 518 -30.81 -0.39 -24.15
C LEU A 518 -31.68 0.68 -23.45
N THR A 519 -32.38 0.32 -22.39
CA THR A 519 -33.35 1.21 -21.71
C THR A 519 -32.65 2.42 -21.09
N GLY A 520 -32.89 3.61 -21.64
CA GLY A 520 -32.31 4.87 -21.17
C GLY A 520 -30.92 5.19 -21.74
N TYR A 521 -30.48 4.51 -22.81
CA TYR A 521 -29.13 4.66 -23.41
C TYR A 521 -29.14 5.54 -24.67
N GLY A 522 -30.26 6.21 -24.95
CA GLY A 522 -30.41 7.15 -26.07
C GLY A 522 -29.83 8.53 -25.80
N LEU A 523 -30.26 9.52 -26.59
CA LEU A 523 -29.93 10.93 -26.39
C LEU A 523 -30.37 11.41 -24.99
N ARG A 524 -29.61 12.32 -24.41
CA ARG A 524 -29.82 12.79 -23.03
C ARG A 524 -31.01 13.73 -22.93
N GLY A 525 -31.72 13.63 -21.81
CA GLY A 525 -32.75 14.59 -21.44
C GLY A 525 -32.17 15.96 -21.06
N ALA A 526 -33.08 16.93 -20.84
CA ALA A 526 -32.73 18.24 -20.31
C ALA A 526 -31.95 18.12 -18.99
N ASN A 527 -30.91 18.93 -18.85
CA ASN A 527 -29.97 18.93 -17.73
C ASN A 527 -29.30 17.56 -17.48
N GLY A 528 -29.34 16.65 -18.46
CA GLY A 528 -28.63 15.39 -18.40
C GLY A 528 -27.13 15.62 -18.26
N SER A 529 -26.47 14.83 -17.40
CA SER A 529 -25.03 14.94 -17.15
C SER A 529 -24.24 14.85 -18.46
N GLY A 530 -23.50 15.93 -18.78
CA GLY A 530 -22.70 16.04 -19.99
C GLY A 530 -23.42 16.59 -21.23
N SER A 531 -24.71 16.92 -21.15
CA SER A 531 -25.44 17.58 -22.25
C SER A 531 -24.93 19.00 -22.47
N ALA A 532 -24.72 19.38 -23.73
CA ALA A 532 -24.33 20.74 -24.12
C ALA A 532 -25.54 21.69 -24.23
N HIS A 533 -26.77 21.20 -24.03
CA HIS A 533 -28.00 21.93 -24.37
C HIS A 533 -28.81 22.40 -23.14
N GLY A 534 -28.24 22.29 -21.94
CA GLY A 534 -28.80 22.84 -20.70
C GLY A 534 -30.22 22.34 -20.46
N SER A 535 -31.19 23.26 -20.33
CA SER A 535 -32.59 22.93 -20.09
C SER A 535 -33.32 22.31 -21.29
N ARG A 536 -32.66 22.13 -22.42
CA ARG A 536 -33.19 21.40 -23.57
C ARG A 536 -32.60 20.00 -23.62
N GLY A 537 -33.43 19.02 -23.95
CA GLY A 537 -32.95 17.67 -24.27
C GLY A 537 -32.11 17.66 -25.55
N GLU A 538 -31.39 16.57 -25.78
CA GLU A 538 -30.68 16.30 -27.03
C GLU A 538 -31.66 15.70 -28.06
N ALA A 539 -31.55 16.14 -29.30
CA ALA A 539 -32.28 15.60 -30.46
C ALA A 539 -31.32 15.48 -31.64
N TYR A 540 -31.64 14.67 -32.64
CA TYR A 540 -30.94 14.74 -33.92
C TYR A 540 -31.48 15.90 -34.75
N ASP A 541 -30.62 16.51 -35.58
CA ASP A 541 -31.07 17.43 -36.62
C ASP A 541 -31.97 16.73 -37.65
N ALA A 542 -32.60 17.51 -38.53
CA ALA A 542 -33.50 16.99 -39.56
C ALA A 542 -32.83 16.00 -40.54
N THR A 543 -31.49 15.97 -40.59
CA THR A 543 -30.73 15.06 -41.44
C THR A 543 -30.29 13.79 -40.72
N GLY A 544 -30.48 13.72 -39.39
CA GLY A 544 -30.01 12.61 -38.55
C GLY A 544 -28.49 12.58 -38.36
N THR A 545 -27.77 13.64 -38.71
CA THR A 545 -26.29 13.60 -38.77
C THR A 545 -25.62 14.20 -37.56
N SER A 546 -26.25 15.18 -36.91
CA SER A 546 -25.70 15.86 -35.73
C SER A 546 -26.68 15.87 -34.57
N VAL A 547 -26.15 15.79 -33.34
CA VAL A 547 -26.93 16.03 -32.11
C VAL A 547 -27.06 17.54 -31.92
N VAL A 548 -28.28 18.02 -31.76
CA VAL A 548 -28.67 19.42 -31.59
C VAL A 548 -29.58 19.60 -30.37
N ALA A 549 -29.82 20.85 -29.99
CA ALA A 549 -30.76 21.17 -28.94
C ALA A 549 -32.20 20.84 -29.37
N GLY A 550 -32.88 20.04 -28.55
CA GLY A 550 -34.28 19.65 -28.72
C GLY A 550 -35.26 20.75 -28.30
N SER A 551 -36.48 20.32 -27.97
CA SER A 551 -37.63 21.17 -27.69
C SER A 551 -37.44 22.14 -26.51
N THR A 552 -38.15 23.27 -26.56
CA THR A 552 -38.29 24.24 -25.46
C THR A 552 -39.56 24.00 -24.65
N GLY A 553 -39.55 24.41 -23.38
CA GLY A 553 -40.74 24.58 -22.56
C GLY A 553 -41.43 23.27 -22.20
N ASP A 554 -40.91 22.58 -21.17
CA ASP A 554 -41.44 21.36 -20.55
C ASP A 554 -42.07 20.34 -21.53
N ALA A 555 -41.50 20.24 -22.73
CA ALA A 555 -41.96 19.36 -23.79
C ALA A 555 -41.24 18.02 -23.72
N GLY A 556 -41.97 16.93 -23.96
CA GLY A 556 -41.38 15.60 -24.13
C GLY A 556 -40.51 15.51 -25.40
N GLY A 557 -39.54 14.59 -25.40
CA GLY A 557 -38.80 14.24 -26.61
C GLY A 557 -39.64 13.38 -27.54
N SER A 558 -39.45 13.53 -28.86
CA SER A 558 -40.11 12.72 -29.88
C SER A 558 -39.10 12.08 -30.84
N TYR A 559 -39.38 10.84 -31.27
CA TYR A 559 -38.63 10.13 -32.30
C TYR A 559 -39.56 9.12 -32.98
N GLY A 560 -39.92 9.38 -34.24
CA GLY A 560 -40.77 8.48 -35.03
C GLY A 560 -42.26 8.44 -34.64
N GLY A 561 -42.73 9.38 -33.80
CA GLY A 561 -44.12 9.49 -33.34
C GLY A 561 -44.50 10.90 -32.93
#